data_AF-A0AAW2N3Z0-F1
#
_entry.id   AF-A0AAW2N3Z0-F1
#
_cell.length_a   1.000
_cell.length_b   1.000
_cell.length_c   1.000
_cell.angle_alpha   90.00
_cell.angle_beta   90.00
_cell.angle_gamma   90.00
#
_symmetry.space_group_name_H-M   'P 1'
#
loop_
_entity.id
_entity.type
_entity.pdbx_description
1 polymer ?
#
loop_
_entity_poly.entity_id
_entity_poly.type
_entity_poly.pdbx_seq_one_letter_code
_entity_poly.pdbx_strand_id
1 'polypeptide(L)'
;MAWHACYKTDEGSMCHPSDAEAWMHFDKPYPDFVVELRNVTLVLCTDGFAPHGRYGRTYSCWLVILIPYNLPPEMCMKPEYMFLMMVIPGPSNPKCRIDVYLELLIEELLQLWYTGVLTHDHAMNQAFMMRAALMWTVNDLFAYGMTFGWSTTGIMGCPVCMEDTRTFHLQHGRKACYFDCHRRFLSHDHPYRRNKRSFTKNRQERKIARPRLTGDEIRHRVEQYGTAVEEPLTYPLGYGNVHKWIKKNIFWDLPYWNTHLIRHNLDVMHIEKNVFDNIFNTVMDIKGKSKDNLNARKDLKNICNRSELERIYRWDYPKNEVRHFFDKYASKWLSKKFNEARTTNKQPIWIANDVWASLLRYWEHEFRKKSTQNKANRLANPAMANTIYRGGSYSMGEHKRKLEAHLGRPSQRMEIFASCYKKKIDGCWSGSQAEEVTETYQMMLEERASQQTPHGGG
;
A
#
# COMPACT_ATOMS: atom_id res chain seq x y z
N MET A 1 -24.19 20.33 -4.09
CA MET A 1 -22.93 21.00 -4.48
C MET A 1 -22.46 22.09 -3.50
N ALA A 2 -23.21 22.45 -2.45
CA ALA A 2 -22.79 23.49 -1.50
C ALA A 2 -22.07 22.97 -0.24
N TRP A 3 -21.81 21.66 -0.12
CA TRP A 3 -21.28 21.06 1.11
C TRP A 3 -19.96 21.69 1.55
N HIS A 4 -19.04 21.90 0.60
CA HIS A 4 -17.72 22.50 0.84
C HIS A 4 -17.76 23.90 1.47
N ALA A 5 -18.89 24.63 1.38
CA ALA A 5 -19.05 25.95 1.98
C ALA A 5 -19.71 25.89 3.37
N CYS A 6 -20.38 24.80 3.70
CA CYS A 6 -21.24 24.69 4.88
C CYS A 6 -20.64 23.87 6.03
N TYR A 7 -19.58 23.10 5.78
CA TYR A 7 -18.94 22.30 6.82
C TYR A 7 -18.00 23.16 7.68
N LYS A 8 -17.77 22.73 8.93
CA LYS A 8 -16.85 23.39 9.86
C LYS A 8 -15.58 22.57 9.98
N THR A 9 -14.44 23.25 9.95
CA THR A 9 -13.13 22.68 10.24
C THR A 9 -12.54 23.31 11.48
N ASP A 10 -11.76 22.52 12.23
CA ASP A 10 -10.93 23.04 13.30
C ASP A 10 -9.77 23.83 12.69
N GLU A 11 -9.38 24.95 13.33
CA GLU A 11 -8.26 25.77 12.86
C GLU A 11 -6.98 24.93 12.73
N GLY A 12 -6.36 24.99 11.55
CA GLY A 12 -5.11 24.28 11.25
C GLY A 12 -5.28 22.83 10.76
N SER A 13 -6.50 22.32 10.64
CA SER A 13 -6.78 21.02 10.00
C SER A 13 -7.22 21.20 8.54
N MET A 14 -6.71 20.33 7.67
CA MET A 14 -7.16 20.23 6.28
C MET A 14 -7.98 18.95 6.13
N CYS A 15 -9.31 19.09 6.09
CA CYS A 15 -10.24 17.96 6.00
C CYS A 15 -10.76 17.75 4.58
N HIS A 16 -10.66 18.77 3.73
CA HIS A 16 -11.14 18.74 2.36
C HIS A 16 -10.28 19.68 1.47
N PRO A 17 -10.19 19.44 0.15
CA PRO A 17 -9.42 20.29 -0.76
C PRO A 17 -9.76 21.79 -0.74
N SER A 18 -10.98 22.17 -0.36
CA SER A 18 -11.37 23.58 -0.18
C SER A 18 -10.68 24.27 1.00
N ASP A 19 -10.16 23.52 1.98
CA ASP A 19 -9.31 24.06 3.06
C ASP A 19 -7.89 24.38 2.57
N ALA A 20 -7.51 23.96 1.36
CA ALA A 20 -6.15 24.14 0.85
C ALA A 20 -5.90 25.56 0.36
N GLU A 21 -4.69 26.06 0.61
CA GLU A 21 -4.24 27.38 0.13
C GLU A 21 -4.46 27.56 -1.38
N ALA A 22 -4.26 26.50 -2.17
CA ALA A 22 -4.43 26.55 -3.62
C ALA A 22 -5.89 26.83 -4.05
N TRP A 23 -6.88 26.29 -3.33
CA TRP A 23 -8.28 26.56 -3.60
C TRP A 23 -8.65 27.99 -3.19
N MET A 24 -8.28 28.38 -1.97
CA MET A 24 -8.50 29.74 -1.47
C MET A 24 -7.80 30.80 -2.34
N HIS A 25 -6.67 30.45 -2.96
CA HIS A 25 -5.97 31.33 -3.89
C HIS A 25 -6.75 31.53 -5.19
N PHE A 26 -7.40 30.47 -5.71
CA PHE A 26 -8.26 30.55 -6.90
C PHE A 26 -9.53 31.37 -6.65
N ASP A 27 -10.10 31.29 -5.46
CA ASP A 27 -11.33 32.01 -5.12
C ASP A 27 -11.15 33.54 -5.12
N LYS A 28 -9.96 34.03 -4.74
CA LYS A 28 -9.64 35.46 -4.62
C LYS A 28 -9.86 36.28 -5.91
N PRO A 29 -9.32 35.89 -7.08
CA PRO A 29 -9.53 36.62 -8.32
C PRO A 29 -10.93 36.47 -8.94
N TYR A 30 -11.76 35.52 -8.48
CA TYR A 30 -13.06 35.21 -9.09
C TYR A 30 -14.24 35.26 -8.09
N PRO A 31 -14.49 36.41 -7.46
CA PRO A 31 -15.60 36.55 -6.50
C PRO A 31 -16.97 36.32 -7.15
N ASP A 32 -17.11 36.60 -8.45
CA ASP A 32 -18.31 36.35 -9.25
C ASP A 32 -18.60 34.86 -9.46
N PHE A 33 -17.56 34.01 -9.43
CA PHE A 33 -17.73 32.56 -9.44
C PHE A 33 -18.05 32.03 -8.04
N VAL A 34 -17.38 32.56 -7.01
CA VAL A 34 -17.49 32.05 -5.63
C VAL A 34 -18.80 32.46 -4.95
N VAL A 35 -19.40 33.59 -5.34
CA VAL A 35 -20.67 34.07 -4.76
C VAL A 35 -21.80 33.06 -4.87
N GLU A 36 -21.81 32.27 -5.95
CA GLU A 36 -22.73 31.14 -6.11
C GLU A 36 -22.05 29.85 -5.61
N LEU A 37 -22.31 29.52 -4.34
CA LEU A 37 -21.72 28.37 -3.64
C LEU A 37 -22.05 27.01 -4.29
N ARG A 38 -23.01 26.95 -5.22
CA ARG A 38 -23.37 25.73 -5.94
C ARG A 38 -22.57 25.55 -7.24
N ASN A 39 -21.77 26.54 -7.63
CA ASN A 39 -20.83 26.40 -8.74
C ASN A 39 -19.84 25.26 -8.48
N VAL A 40 -19.52 24.53 -9.54
CA VAL A 40 -18.82 23.25 -9.43
C VAL A 40 -17.34 23.41 -9.69
N THR A 41 -16.54 22.98 -8.73
CA THR A 41 -15.09 22.87 -8.85
C THR A 41 -14.75 21.43 -9.20
N LEU A 42 -14.14 21.26 -10.37
CA LEU A 42 -13.84 19.97 -10.97
C LEU A 42 -12.37 19.63 -10.83
N VAL A 43 -12.08 18.34 -10.74
CA VAL A 43 -10.73 17.78 -10.88
C VAL A 43 -10.70 16.74 -11.98
N LEU A 44 -9.63 16.79 -12.77
CA LEU A 44 -9.42 15.87 -13.87
C LEU A 44 -8.35 14.84 -13.51
N CYS A 45 -8.69 13.57 -13.67
CA CYS A 45 -7.76 12.46 -13.52
C CYS A 45 -7.63 11.73 -14.84
N THR A 46 -6.41 11.34 -15.21
CA THR A 46 -6.21 10.56 -16.43
C THR A 46 -5.14 9.49 -16.26
N ASP A 47 -5.43 8.27 -16.72
CA ASP A 47 -4.54 7.12 -16.55
C ASP A 47 -4.78 6.05 -17.63
N GLY A 48 -3.78 5.18 -17.81
CA GLY A 48 -3.84 4.00 -18.65
C GLY A 48 -4.56 2.85 -17.95
N PHE A 49 -5.59 2.31 -18.58
CA PHE A 49 -6.40 1.21 -18.08
C PHE A 49 -6.31 -0.02 -18.99
N ALA A 50 -6.15 -1.20 -18.42
CA ALA A 50 -6.11 -2.47 -19.14
C ALA A 50 -7.41 -3.26 -18.94
N PRO A 51 -8.42 -3.14 -19.84
CA PRO A 51 -9.75 -3.72 -19.63
C PRO A 51 -9.78 -5.24 -19.51
N HIS A 52 -8.81 -5.94 -20.12
CA HIS A 52 -8.79 -7.41 -20.14
C HIS A 52 -7.94 -8.03 -19.00
N GLY A 53 -7.47 -7.21 -18.05
CA GLY A 53 -6.70 -7.66 -16.90
C GLY A 53 -5.39 -8.38 -17.26
N ARG A 54 -4.85 -9.18 -16.32
CA ARG A 54 -3.57 -9.90 -16.49
C ARG A 54 -3.63 -11.13 -17.42
N TYR A 55 -4.83 -11.59 -17.80
CA TYR A 55 -5.04 -12.86 -18.48
C TYR A 55 -5.63 -12.74 -19.90
N GLY A 56 -5.95 -11.53 -20.37
CA GLY A 56 -6.44 -11.29 -21.72
C GLY A 56 -5.39 -10.70 -22.68
N ARG A 57 -5.83 -10.40 -23.92
CA ARG A 57 -4.98 -9.74 -24.93
C ARG A 57 -4.44 -8.41 -24.39
N THR A 58 -3.18 -8.10 -24.67
CA THR A 58 -2.52 -6.84 -24.28
C THR A 58 -3.17 -5.66 -25.02
N TYR A 59 -4.24 -5.12 -24.45
CA TYR A 59 -4.90 -3.91 -24.90
C TYR A 59 -5.05 -2.98 -23.69
N SER A 60 -4.55 -1.76 -23.81
CA SER A 60 -4.72 -0.69 -22.83
C SER A 60 -5.45 0.47 -23.49
N CYS A 61 -6.49 0.99 -22.86
CA CYS A 61 -7.09 2.28 -23.20
C CYS A 61 -6.60 3.36 -22.22
N TRP A 62 -6.94 4.61 -22.50
CA TRP A 62 -6.65 5.74 -21.63
C TRP A 62 -7.97 6.37 -21.18
N LEU A 63 -8.14 6.60 -19.88
CA LEU A 63 -9.37 7.15 -19.33
C LEU A 63 -9.18 8.62 -18.99
N VAL A 64 -10.22 9.43 -19.18
CA VAL A 64 -10.31 10.78 -18.61
C VAL A 64 -11.55 10.83 -17.74
N ILE A 65 -11.34 11.16 -16.46
CA ILE A 65 -12.37 11.18 -15.43
C ILE A 65 -12.44 12.58 -14.84
N LEU A 66 -13.64 13.11 -14.71
CA LEU A 66 -13.91 14.33 -13.95
C LEU A 66 -14.57 14.00 -12.61
N ILE A 67 -14.15 14.70 -11.57
CA ILE A 67 -14.63 14.52 -10.21
C ILE A 67 -15.06 15.88 -9.64
N PRO A 68 -16.32 16.04 -9.19
CA PRO A 68 -16.76 17.25 -8.51
C PRO A 68 -16.21 17.26 -7.08
N TYR A 69 -15.31 18.18 -6.79
CA TYR A 69 -14.72 18.32 -5.46
C TYR A 69 -15.61 19.09 -4.49
N ASN A 70 -16.82 19.50 -4.88
CA ASN A 70 -17.73 20.16 -3.94
C ASN A 70 -18.40 19.19 -2.94
N LEU A 71 -18.27 17.88 -3.18
CA LEU A 71 -18.90 16.82 -2.39
C LEU A 71 -18.04 16.47 -1.17
N PRO A 72 -18.65 15.93 -0.09
CA PRO A 72 -17.91 15.44 1.07
C PRO A 72 -16.79 14.44 0.68
N PRO A 73 -15.68 14.35 1.44
CA PRO A 73 -14.60 13.39 1.20
C PRO A 73 -15.07 11.93 1.07
N GLU A 74 -16.11 11.56 1.82
CA GLU A 74 -16.71 10.22 1.82
C GLU A 74 -17.52 9.92 0.55
N MET A 75 -17.79 10.93 -0.28
CA MET A 75 -18.60 10.84 -1.49
C MET A 75 -17.79 11.14 -2.75
N CYS A 76 -16.97 12.19 -2.76
CA CYS A 76 -16.32 12.67 -3.98
C CYS A 76 -15.48 11.61 -4.70
N MET A 77 -14.89 10.66 -3.97
CA MET A 77 -14.08 9.58 -4.54
C MET A 77 -14.85 8.27 -4.78
N LYS A 78 -16.18 8.26 -4.66
CA LYS A 78 -16.98 7.08 -4.98
C LYS A 78 -17.29 7.00 -6.48
N PRO A 79 -17.38 5.78 -7.06
CA PRO A 79 -17.61 5.61 -8.50
C PRO A 79 -18.86 6.32 -9.03
N GLU A 80 -19.91 6.45 -8.21
CA GLU A 80 -21.19 7.09 -8.59
C GLU A 80 -21.04 8.60 -8.83
N TYR A 81 -19.97 9.21 -8.33
CA TYR A 81 -19.68 10.64 -8.49
C TYR A 81 -18.46 10.90 -9.38
N MET A 82 -17.89 9.86 -9.99
CA MET A 82 -16.81 9.97 -10.97
C MET A 82 -17.42 9.94 -12.38
N PHE A 83 -17.27 11.04 -13.11
CA PHE A 83 -17.74 11.13 -14.48
C PHE A 83 -16.67 10.66 -15.45
N LEU A 84 -16.88 9.48 -16.04
CA LEU A 84 -16.05 9.03 -17.16
C LEU A 84 -16.40 9.86 -18.40
N MET A 85 -15.58 10.87 -18.68
CA MET A 85 -15.81 11.78 -19.80
C MET A 85 -15.44 11.12 -21.12
N MET A 86 -14.35 10.36 -21.15
CA MET A 86 -13.93 9.69 -22.38
C MET A 86 -13.03 8.48 -22.15
N VAL A 87 -13.04 7.61 -23.16
CA VAL A 87 -12.16 6.45 -23.27
C VAL A 87 -11.38 6.58 -24.59
N ILE A 88 -10.09 6.86 -24.50
CA ILE A 88 -9.21 6.93 -25.66
C ILE A 88 -8.73 5.50 -25.97
N PRO A 89 -9.02 4.97 -27.18
CA PRO A 89 -8.65 3.61 -27.52
C PRO A 89 -7.14 3.43 -27.64
N GLY A 90 -6.66 2.25 -27.26
CA GLY A 90 -5.28 1.81 -27.44
C GLY A 90 -4.93 1.33 -28.84
N PRO A 91 -3.77 0.67 -29.02
CA PRO A 91 -2.92 0.06 -27.97
C PRO A 91 -1.82 0.97 -27.41
N SER A 92 -1.62 2.16 -27.97
CA SER A 92 -0.57 3.08 -27.55
C SER A 92 -1.11 4.17 -26.62
N ASN A 93 -0.26 4.69 -25.74
CA ASN A 93 -0.61 5.88 -24.96
C ASN A 93 -0.74 7.12 -25.86
N PRO A 94 -1.60 8.09 -25.50
CA PRO A 94 -1.87 9.25 -26.34
C PRO A 94 -0.66 10.20 -26.44
N LYS A 95 0.28 10.16 -25.48
CA LYS A 95 1.43 11.07 -25.42
C LYS A 95 0.99 12.52 -25.57
N CYS A 96 1.61 13.25 -26.48
CA CYS A 96 1.28 14.64 -26.77
C CYS A 96 -0.14 14.80 -27.33
N ARG A 97 -0.67 13.80 -28.05
CA ARG A 97 -2.00 13.83 -28.68
C ARG A 97 -3.15 13.82 -27.70
N ILE A 98 -2.89 13.66 -26.39
CA ILE A 98 -3.93 13.75 -25.36
C ILE A 98 -4.73 15.06 -25.47
N ASP A 99 -4.09 16.15 -25.88
CA ASP A 99 -4.73 17.46 -26.03
C ASP A 99 -5.79 17.48 -27.13
N VAL A 100 -5.57 16.74 -28.24
CA VAL A 100 -6.54 16.64 -29.33
C VAL A 100 -7.84 15.98 -28.83
N TYR A 101 -7.72 14.99 -27.95
CA TYR A 101 -8.90 14.38 -27.35
C TYR A 101 -9.56 15.32 -26.34
N LEU A 102 -8.77 16.10 -25.58
CA LEU A 102 -9.30 17.01 -24.57
C LEU A 102 -9.97 18.27 -25.15
N GLU A 103 -9.87 18.54 -26.45
CA GLU A 103 -10.44 19.73 -27.09
C GLU A 103 -11.93 19.91 -26.80
N LEU A 104 -12.74 18.87 -27.03
CA LEU A 104 -14.18 18.88 -26.73
C LEU A 104 -14.46 19.15 -25.24
N LEU A 105 -13.64 18.59 -24.35
CA LEU A 105 -13.80 18.81 -22.91
C LEU A 105 -13.49 20.26 -22.54
N ILE A 106 -12.47 20.86 -23.16
CA ILE A 106 -12.10 22.25 -22.92
C ILE A 106 -13.18 23.20 -23.45
N GLU A 107 -13.78 22.91 -24.60
CA GLU A 107 -14.92 23.66 -25.13
C GLU A 107 -16.12 23.65 -24.17
N GLU A 108 -16.49 22.48 -23.64
CA GLU A 108 -17.56 22.37 -22.63
C GLU A 108 -17.21 23.13 -21.34
N LEU A 109 -15.96 23.04 -20.87
CA LEU A 109 -15.50 23.79 -19.70
C LEU A 109 -15.54 25.31 -19.93
N LEU A 110 -15.25 25.78 -21.14
CA LEU A 110 -15.37 27.20 -21.50
C LEU A 110 -16.83 27.65 -21.51
N GLN A 111 -17.75 26.83 -22.03
CA GLN A 111 -19.19 27.10 -21.98
C GLN A 111 -19.70 27.16 -20.53
N LEU A 112 -19.31 26.20 -19.69
CA LEU A 112 -19.64 26.18 -18.26
C LEU A 112 -19.05 27.37 -17.51
N TRP A 113 -17.87 27.85 -17.91
CA TRP A 113 -17.23 29.00 -17.28
C TRP A 113 -17.88 30.32 -17.66
N TYR A 114 -18.14 30.58 -18.94
CA TYR A 114 -18.64 31.89 -19.41
C TYR A 114 -20.17 32.02 -19.36
N THR A 115 -20.89 30.98 -19.77
CA THR A 115 -22.35 31.01 -19.90
C THR A 115 -23.02 30.34 -18.70
N GLY A 116 -22.47 29.20 -18.28
CA GLY A 116 -23.12 28.33 -17.30
C GLY A 116 -24.35 27.61 -17.88
N VAL A 117 -25.02 26.82 -17.03
CA VAL A 117 -26.23 26.06 -17.37
C VAL A 117 -27.30 26.31 -16.32
N LEU A 118 -28.52 26.65 -16.75
CA LEU A 118 -29.66 26.79 -15.86
C LEU A 118 -29.95 25.45 -15.19
N THR A 119 -29.78 25.41 -13.88
CA THR A 119 -29.85 24.18 -13.07
C THR A 119 -30.86 24.37 -11.95
N HIS A 120 -31.62 23.34 -11.62
CA HIS A 120 -32.56 23.35 -10.50
C HIS A 120 -31.93 22.69 -9.28
N ASP A 121 -31.89 23.42 -8.17
CA ASP A 121 -31.52 22.89 -6.87
C ASP A 121 -32.76 22.34 -6.18
N HIS A 122 -32.87 21.01 -6.11
CA HIS A 122 -33.98 20.34 -5.43
C HIS A 122 -34.04 20.65 -3.93
N ALA A 123 -32.90 20.84 -3.25
CA ALA A 123 -32.88 21.07 -1.80
C ALA A 123 -33.43 22.45 -1.43
N MET A 124 -33.12 23.47 -2.24
CA MET A 124 -33.60 24.84 -2.04
C MET A 124 -34.86 25.17 -2.86
N ASN A 125 -35.28 24.26 -3.75
CA ASN A 125 -36.34 24.45 -4.73
C ASN A 125 -36.19 25.74 -5.55
N GLN A 126 -34.98 26.01 -6.05
CA GLN A 126 -34.66 27.23 -6.77
C GLN A 126 -33.85 26.92 -8.03
N ALA A 127 -34.15 27.66 -9.10
CA ALA A 127 -33.31 27.65 -10.30
C ALA A 127 -32.14 28.63 -10.11
N PHE A 128 -30.96 28.24 -10.57
CA PHE A 128 -29.77 29.07 -10.54
C PHE A 128 -28.92 28.81 -11.78
N MET A 129 -28.03 29.75 -12.11
CA MET A 129 -27.08 29.55 -13.20
C MET A 129 -25.83 28.85 -12.66
N MET A 130 -25.69 27.56 -12.95
CA MET A 130 -24.53 26.78 -12.51
C MET A 130 -23.36 27.02 -13.46
N ARG A 131 -22.22 27.45 -12.92
CA ARG A 131 -20.93 27.51 -13.61
C ARG A 131 -20.02 26.41 -13.09
N ALA A 132 -19.00 26.06 -13.86
CA ALA A 132 -17.97 25.12 -13.42
C ALA A 132 -16.56 25.57 -13.79
N ALA A 133 -15.58 25.17 -12.99
CA ALA A 133 -14.17 25.44 -13.22
C ALA A 133 -13.31 24.19 -12.94
N LEU A 134 -12.31 23.94 -13.79
CA LEU A 134 -11.32 22.88 -13.56
C LEU A 134 -10.20 23.40 -12.67
N MET A 135 -10.12 22.94 -11.42
CA MET A 135 -9.12 23.42 -10.45
C MET A 135 -7.71 22.89 -10.73
N TRP A 136 -7.57 21.57 -10.93
CA TRP A 136 -6.30 20.95 -11.24
C TRP A 136 -6.48 19.54 -11.80
N THR A 137 -5.38 18.98 -12.28
CA THR A 137 -5.32 17.56 -12.64
C THR A 137 -4.68 16.73 -11.53
N VAL A 138 -5.06 15.47 -11.35
CA VAL A 138 -4.41 14.51 -10.44
C VAL A 138 -4.00 13.28 -11.22
N ASN A 139 -2.68 13.08 -11.36
CA ASN A 139 -2.12 12.14 -12.32
C ASN A 139 -0.90 11.42 -11.74
N ASP A 140 -0.60 10.22 -12.21
CA ASP A 140 0.73 9.64 -11.99
C ASP A 140 1.82 10.50 -12.68
N LEU A 141 3.10 10.26 -12.41
CA LEU A 141 4.17 11.11 -12.96
C LEU A 141 4.25 11.05 -14.50
N PHE A 142 3.81 9.98 -15.13
CA PHE A 142 3.84 9.84 -16.58
C PHE A 142 2.70 10.64 -17.23
N ALA A 143 1.48 10.45 -16.76
CA ALA A 143 0.28 11.20 -17.14
C ALA A 143 0.43 12.70 -16.84
N TYR A 144 1.08 13.05 -15.72
CA TYR A 144 1.47 14.42 -15.40
C TYR A 144 2.30 15.02 -16.54
N GLY A 145 3.35 14.32 -17.00
CA GLY A 145 4.21 14.83 -18.07
C GLY A 145 3.45 15.09 -19.38
N MET A 146 2.52 14.20 -19.73
CA MET A 146 1.70 14.31 -20.94
C MET A 146 0.71 15.49 -20.89
N THR A 147 0.05 15.68 -19.74
CA THR A 147 -0.93 16.76 -19.53
C THR A 147 -0.27 18.12 -19.30
N PHE A 148 0.89 18.16 -18.64
CA PHE A 148 1.63 19.40 -18.39
C PHE A 148 2.44 19.87 -19.61
N GLY A 149 2.87 18.95 -20.48
CA GLY A 149 3.73 19.27 -21.63
C GLY A 149 5.23 19.25 -21.32
N TRP A 150 5.64 18.64 -20.21
CA TRP A 150 7.04 18.49 -19.80
C TRP A 150 7.46 17.02 -19.79
N SER A 151 8.57 16.68 -20.45
CA SER A 151 9.12 15.32 -20.40
C SER A 151 9.63 14.98 -18.99
N THR A 152 9.01 14.00 -18.34
CA THR A 152 9.41 13.54 -16.99
C THR A 152 10.57 12.53 -17.02
N THR A 153 11.21 12.35 -18.17
CA THR A 153 12.29 11.39 -18.37
C THR A 153 13.68 12.00 -18.19
N GLY A 154 14.60 11.22 -17.60
CA GLY A 154 16.00 11.60 -17.44
C GLY A 154 16.27 12.51 -16.24
N ILE A 155 17.33 13.33 -16.34
CA ILE A 155 17.82 14.21 -15.26
C ILE A 155 16.86 15.39 -15.01
N MET A 156 16.36 16.04 -16.05
CA MET A 156 15.39 17.14 -15.94
C MET A 156 13.94 16.66 -15.82
N GLY A 157 13.71 15.51 -15.18
CA GLY A 157 12.39 14.89 -15.13
C GLY A 157 11.41 15.52 -14.14
N CYS A 158 11.89 16.38 -13.23
CA CYS A 158 11.02 17.03 -12.25
C CYS A 158 10.36 18.29 -12.85
N PRO A 159 9.03 18.33 -13.01
CA PRO A 159 8.33 19.50 -13.58
C PRO A 159 8.32 20.71 -12.66
N VAL A 160 8.63 20.53 -11.36
CA VAL A 160 8.71 21.62 -10.37
C VAL A 160 10.10 22.24 -10.35
N CYS A 161 11.16 21.43 -10.37
CA CYS A 161 12.54 21.93 -10.37
C CYS A 161 12.99 22.36 -11.77
N MET A 162 12.41 21.76 -12.82
CA MET A 162 12.72 22.00 -14.23
C MET A 162 14.24 21.92 -14.49
N GLU A 163 14.82 22.95 -15.11
CA GLU A 163 16.26 23.07 -15.39
C GLU A 163 17.13 23.23 -14.13
N ASP A 164 16.59 23.70 -13.01
CA ASP A 164 17.31 23.89 -11.74
C ASP A 164 17.37 22.59 -10.90
N THR A 165 17.32 21.44 -11.56
CA THR A 165 17.48 20.14 -10.88
C THR A 165 18.94 19.89 -10.48
N ARG A 166 19.15 19.16 -9.37
CA ARG A 166 20.48 18.71 -8.90
C ARG A 166 20.76 17.23 -9.22
N THR A 167 19.90 16.63 -10.05
CA THR A 167 19.99 15.24 -10.49
C THR A 167 21.26 14.95 -11.26
N PHE A 168 21.71 13.71 -11.18
CA PHE A 168 22.90 13.23 -11.89
C PHE A 168 22.70 11.80 -12.37
N HIS A 169 23.50 11.35 -13.33
CA HIS A 169 23.50 9.95 -13.74
C HIS A 169 24.38 9.12 -12.81
N LEU A 170 23.87 7.97 -12.37
CA LEU A 170 24.66 6.95 -11.68
C LEU A 170 25.76 6.42 -12.63
N GLN A 171 26.98 6.30 -12.12
CA GLN A 171 28.13 5.87 -12.94
C GLN A 171 28.00 4.41 -13.37
N HIS A 172 27.57 3.54 -12.46
CA HIS A 172 27.42 2.10 -12.73
C HIS A 172 25.99 1.76 -13.15
N GLY A 173 24.98 2.32 -12.47
CA GLY A 173 23.58 2.08 -12.76
C GLY A 173 23.07 2.78 -14.03
N ARG A 174 23.75 3.82 -14.53
CA ARG A 174 23.41 4.67 -15.70
C ARG A 174 22.05 5.38 -15.66
N LYS A 175 21.27 5.17 -14.59
CA LYS A 175 19.97 5.81 -14.36
C LYS A 175 20.13 7.22 -13.80
N ALA A 176 19.16 8.09 -14.09
CA ALA A 176 19.03 9.37 -13.41
C ALA A 176 18.75 9.14 -11.91
N CYS A 177 19.48 9.84 -11.06
CA CYS A 177 19.39 9.76 -9.62
C CYS A 177 18.96 11.12 -9.04
N TYR A 178 17.99 11.06 -8.13
CA TYR A 178 17.46 12.21 -7.40
C TYR A 178 17.94 12.20 -5.92
N PHE A 179 18.93 11.36 -5.60
CA PHE A 179 19.51 11.29 -4.26
C PHE A 179 20.11 12.63 -3.86
N ASP A 180 19.85 13.04 -2.62
CA ASP A 180 20.34 14.30 -2.03
C ASP A 180 19.97 15.59 -2.80
N CYS A 181 18.92 15.54 -3.62
CA CYS A 181 18.43 16.73 -4.35
C CYS A 181 17.43 17.57 -3.54
N HIS A 182 16.92 17.04 -2.42
CA HIS A 182 15.80 17.61 -1.65
C HIS A 182 16.23 18.52 -0.48
N ARG A 183 17.48 18.43 0.00
CA ARG A 183 17.94 19.23 1.16
C ARG A 183 17.85 20.74 0.95
N ARG A 184 17.83 21.19 -0.31
CA ARG A 184 17.69 22.60 -0.68
C ARG A 184 16.32 23.22 -0.36
N PHE A 185 15.30 22.38 -0.11
CA PHE A 185 13.96 22.81 0.30
C PHE A 185 13.83 23.00 1.83
N LEU A 186 14.85 22.61 2.60
CA LEU A 186 14.87 22.81 4.05
C LEU A 186 15.28 24.25 4.39
N SER A 187 14.85 24.73 5.56
CA SER A 187 15.25 26.03 6.12
C SER A 187 16.78 26.19 6.16
N HIS A 188 17.27 27.43 6.12
CA HIS A 188 18.71 27.70 5.98
C HIS A 188 19.56 27.13 7.13
N ASP A 189 18.98 27.13 8.32
CA ASP A 189 19.54 26.66 9.58
C ASP A 189 19.34 25.16 9.82
N HIS A 190 18.56 24.46 8.98
CA HIS A 190 18.23 23.05 9.21
C HIS A 190 19.49 22.15 9.31
N PRO A 191 19.68 21.36 10.39
CA PRO A 191 20.89 20.58 10.62
C PRO A 191 21.29 19.65 9.46
N TYR A 192 20.30 19.03 8.79
CA TYR A 192 20.55 18.14 7.65
C TYR A 192 21.26 18.81 6.47
N ARG A 193 21.16 20.14 6.29
CA ARG A 193 21.91 20.86 5.24
C ARG A 193 23.43 20.81 5.47
N ARG A 194 23.87 20.70 6.72
CA ARG A 194 25.29 20.63 7.11
C ARG A 194 25.80 19.19 7.26
N ASN A 195 24.90 18.20 7.22
CA ASN A 195 25.22 16.79 7.39
C ASN A 195 26.01 16.25 6.18
N LYS A 196 27.29 15.92 6.40
CA LYS A 196 28.24 15.40 5.41
C LYS A 196 28.33 13.87 5.37
N ARG A 197 27.67 13.18 6.30
CA ARG A 197 27.78 11.72 6.51
C ARG A 197 26.55 10.96 6.03
N SER A 198 25.35 11.45 6.35
CA SER A 198 24.10 10.76 6.04
C SER A 198 23.64 10.95 4.59
N PHE A 199 24.16 11.92 3.85
CA PHE A 199 23.75 12.22 2.47
C PHE A 199 24.91 12.01 1.49
N THR A 200 25.00 12.80 0.42
CA THR A 200 26.16 12.76 -0.47
C THR A 200 27.43 13.07 0.33
N LYS A 201 28.44 12.22 0.15
CA LYS A 201 29.71 12.23 0.85
C LYS A 201 30.34 13.62 0.78
N ASN A 202 30.67 14.17 1.95
CA ASN A 202 31.36 15.45 2.12
C ASN A 202 30.61 16.68 1.56
N ARG A 203 29.31 16.57 1.24
CA ARG A 203 28.52 17.67 0.68
C ARG A 203 27.70 18.41 1.73
N GLN A 204 27.81 19.74 1.72
CA GLN A 204 26.89 20.65 2.42
C GLN A 204 25.99 21.35 1.41
N GLU A 205 24.71 21.49 1.74
CA GLU A 205 23.74 22.16 0.87
C GLU A 205 23.56 23.64 1.26
N ARG A 206 24.21 24.52 0.49
CA ARG A 206 24.15 25.98 0.72
C ARG A 206 23.11 26.67 -0.16
N LYS A 207 22.70 26.07 -1.27
CA LYS A 207 21.73 26.68 -2.19
C LYS A 207 20.32 26.46 -1.68
N ILE A 208 19.47 27.47 -1.86
CA ILE A 208 18.03 27.39 -1.58
C ILE A 208 17.34 26.95 -2.87
N ALA A 209 16.23 26.23 -2.75
CA ALA A 209 15.33 25.97 -3.87
C ALA A 209 14.89 27.28 -4.53
N ARG A 210 14.85 27.32 -5.87
CA ARG A 210 14.16 28.40 -6.56
C ARG A 210 12.69 28.39 -6.12
N PRO A 211 12.05 29.56 -5.92
CA PRO A 211 10.61 29.63 -5.78
C PRO A 211 9.91 28.91 -6.94
N ARG A 212 8.73 28.33 -6.66
CA ARG A 212 7.91 27.75 -7.73
C ARG A 212 7.52 28.85 -8.71
N LEU A 213 7.55 28.52 -10.00
CA LEU A 213 7.10 29.44 -11.03
C LEU A 213 5.58 29.67 -10.91
N THR A 214 5.18 30.93 -11.02
CA THR A 214 3.79 31.34 -11.14
C THR A 214 3.17 30.83 -12.45
N GLY A 215 1.84 30.81 -12.55
CA GLY A 215 1.20 30.39 -13.79
C GLY A 215 1.53 31.30 -14.96
N ASP A 216 1.66 32.61 -14.75
CA ASP A 216 2.05 33.57 -15.79
C ASP A 216 3.48 33.35 -16.28
N GLU A 217 4.43 33.10 -15.38
CA GLU A 217 5.81 32.77 -15.77
C GLU A 217 5.89 31.48 -16.59
N ILE A 218 5.09 30.47 -16.26
CA ILE A 218 5.04 29.23 -17.05
C ILE A 218 4.35 29.49 -18.39
N ARG A 219 3.22 30.21 -18.40
CA ARG A 219 2.49 30.57 -19.61
C ARG A 219 3.41 31.27 -20.62
N HIS A 220 4.13 32.30 -20.17
CA HIS A 220 5.07 33.02 -21.03
C HIS A 220 6.17 32.12 -21.61
N ARG A 221 6.65 31.13 -20.85
CA ARG A 221 7.62 30.16 -21.36
C ARG A 221 7.04 29.23 -22.42
N VAL A 222 5.77 28.83 -22.29
CA VAL A 222 5.16 27.84 -23.20
C VAL A 222 4.46 28.46 -24.40
N GLU A 223 4.13 29.75 -24.38
CA GLU A 223 3.47 30.46 -25.49
C GLU A 223 4.28 30.42 -26.80
N GLN A 224 5.60 30.27 -26.72
CA GLN A 224 6.47 30.12 -27.89
C GLN A 224 6.42 28.72 -28.53
N TYR A 225 5.77 27.74 -27.88
CA TYR A 225 5.71 26.36 -28.35
C TYR A 225 4.37 26.06 -29.00
N GLY A 226 4.40 25.27 -30.07
CA GLY A 226 3.19 24.78 -30.74
C GLY A 226 2.31 23.94 -29.81
N THR A 227 1.03 23.89 -30.14
CA THR A 227 0.07 22.97 -29.53
C THR A 227 0.21 21.58 -30.15
N ALA A 228 -0.32 20.54 -29.50
CA ALA A 228 -0.20 19.17 -30.01
C ALA A 228 -0.95 18.90 -31.33
N VAL A 229 -1.76 19.86 -31.81
CA VAL A 229 -2.54 19.79 -33.05
C VAL A 229 -1.65 20.02 -34.28
N GLU A 230 -0.50 20.67 -34.11
CA GLU A 230 0.45 20.98 -35.18
C GLU A 230 1.35 19.76 -35.45
N GLU A 231 0.98 18.92 -36.44
CA GLU A 231 1.84 17.84 -36.90
C GLU A 231 2.91 18.34 -37.90
N PRO A 232 4.16 17.83 -37.81
CA PRO A 232 4.69 16.96 -36.78
C PRO A 232 5.13 17.74 -35.53
N LEU A 233 4.88 17.18 -34.33
CA LEU A 233 5.43 17.67 -33.06
C LEU A 233 6.96 17.68 -33.13
N THR A 234 7.49 18.86 -33.45
CA THR A 234 8.93 19.11 -33.51
C THR A 234 9.34 19.56 -32.12
N TYR A 235 10.28 18.85 -31.51
CA TYR A 235 10.78 19.25 -30.20
C TYR A 235 11.30 20.69 -30.25
N PRO A 236 10.93 21.55 -29.29
CA PRO A 236 11.41 22.92 -29.32
C PRO A 236 12.93 22.98 -29.22
N LEU A 237 13.51 24.02 -29.82
CA LEU A 237 14.95 24.25 -29.80
C LEU A 237 15.48 24.26 -28.35
N GLY A 238 16.49 23.43 -28.07
CA GLY A 238 17.05 23.28 -26.72
C GLY A 238 16.40 22.16 -25.89
N TYR A 239 15.41 21.44 -26.42
CA TYR A 239 14.87 20.24 -25.78
C TYR A 239 15.98 19.22 -25.46
N GLY A 240 15.94 18.70 -24.24
CA GLY A 240 16.90 17.71 -23.76
C GLY A 240 18.16 18.30 -23.13
N ASN A 241 18.56 19.51 -23.54
CA ASN A 241 19.77 20.18 -23.08
C ASN A 241 19.47 21.35 -22.13
N VAL A 242 18.59 22.27 -22.55
CA VAL A 242 18.23 23.48 -21.80
C VAL A 242 16.93 23.30 -21.03
N HIS A 243 15.96 22.61 -21.63
CA HIS A 243 14.64 22.35 -21.03
C HIS A 243 14.08 21.00 -21.49
N LYS A 244 12.91 20.63 -20.94
CA LYS A 244 12.16 19.42 -21.34
C LYS A 244 10.71 19.72 -21.76
N TRP A 245 10.39 20.99 -22.05
CA TRP A 245 9.14 21.35 -22.73
C TRP A 245 8.98 20.62 -24.06
N ILE A 246 7.80 20.06 -24.28
CA ILE A 246 7.41 19.36 -25.50
C ILE A 246 6.37 20.16 -26.29
N LYS A 247 5.44 20.83 -25.58
CA LYS A 247 4.30 21.54 -26.16
C LYS A 247 3.73 22.60 -25.22
N LYS A 248 2.94 23.52 -25.76
CA LYS A 248 1.90 24.24 -25.00
C LYS A 248 0.71 23.30 -24.83
N ASN A 249 0.33 22.99 -23.59
CA ASN A 249 -0.83 22.13 -23.32
C ASN A 249 -2.16 22.89 -23.50
N ILE A 250 -3.25 22.16 -23.75
CA ILE A 250 -4.57 22.74 -24.05
C ILE A 250 -5.25 23.43 -22.86
N PHE A 251 -4.86 23.11 -21.62
CA PHE A 251 -5.47 23.74 -20.45
C PHE A 251 -5.18 25.24 -20.36
N TRP A 252 -4.15 25.74 -21.06
CA TRP A 252 -3.87 27.17 -21.17
C TRP A 252 -4.94 27.96 -21.93
N ASP A 253 -5.86 27.30 -22.61
CA ASP A 253 -7.00 27.95 -23.26
C ASP A 253 -8.12 28.27 -22.27
N LEU A 254 -8.10 27.67 -21.07
CA LEU A 254 -8.97 28.06 -19.97
C LEU A 254 -8.50 29.42 -19.41
N PRO A 255 -9.38 30.44 -19.32
CA PRO A 255 -9.00 31.82 -19.02
C PRO A 255 -8.45 32.02 -17.60
N TYR A 256 -8.69 31.06 -16.71
CA TYR A 256 -8.27 31.07 -15.32
C TYR A 256 -7.08 30.16 -15.01
N TRP A 257 -6.56 29.42 -15.99
CA TRP A 257 -5.54 28.39 -15.72
C TRP A 257 -4.22 28.94 -15.19
N ASN A 258 -3.87 30.17 -15.58
CA ASN A 258 -2.67 30.87 -15.12
C ASN A 258 -2.78 31.36 -13.66
N THR A 259 -3.98 31.54 -13.12
CA THR A 259 -4.15 32.01 -11.74
C THR A 259 -4.05 30.87 -10.71
N HIS A 260 -4.14 29.61 -11.14
CA HIS A 260 -3.96 28.47 -10.25
C HIS A 260 -2.56 28.46 -9.61
N LEU A 261 -2.54 28.35 -8.27
CA LEU A 261 -1.29 28.15 -7.53
C LEU A 261 -0.67 26.77 -7.84
N ILE A 262 -1.52 25.76 -8.04
CA ILE A 262 -1.14 24.38 -8.40
C ILE A 262 -2.07 23.89 -9.50
N ARG A 263 -1.52 23.56 -10.68
CA ARG A 263 -2.27 23.10 -11.87
C ARG A 263 -2.33 21.58 -12.03
N HIS A 264 -1.27 20.90 -11.58
CA HIS A 264 -1.11 19.47 -11.73
C HIS A 264 -0.61 18.89 -10.42
N ASN A 265 -1.28 17.85 -9.93
CA ASN A 265 -1.01 17.13 -8.72
C ASN A 265 -0.59 15.70 -9.05
N LEU A 266 0.20 15.11 -8.17
CA LEU A 266 0.61 13.72 -8.28
C LEU A 266 -0.38 12.82 -7.54
N ASP A 267 -0.78 11.74 -8.19
CA ASP A 267 -1.54 10.68 -7.55
C ASP A 267 -0.67 9.93 -6.54
N VAL A 268 -0.97 10.15 -5.26
CA VAL A 268 -0.26 9.57 -4.12
C VAL A 268 -0.42 8.05 -4.09
N MET A 269 -1.57 7.50 -4.48
CA MET A 269 -1.83 6.06 -4.42
C MET A 269 -0.84 5.27 -5.30
N HIS A 270 -0.62 5.73 -6.52
CA HIS A 270 0.36 5.14 -7.44
C HIS A 270 1.79 5.29 -6.92
N ILE A 271 2.12 6.44 -6.33
CA ILE A 271 3.44 6.69 -5.74
C ILE A 271 3.69 5.77 -4.54
N GLU A 272 2.75 5.69 -3.61
CA GLU A 272 2.85 4.87 -2.40
C GLU A 272 3.01 3.40 -2.76
N LYS A 273 2.20 2.89 -3.69
CA LYS A 273 2.34 1.52 -4.18
C LYS A 273 3.72 1.27 -4.77
N ASN A 274 4.22 2.18 -5.61
CA ASN A 274 5.55 2.04 -6.21
C ASN A 274 6.67 2.09 -5.16
N VAL A 275 6.58 2.97 -4.16
CA VAL A 275 7.55 3.06 -3.07
C VAL A 275 7.50 1.79 -2.23
N PHE A 276 6.31 1.34 -1.83
CA PHE A 276 6.10 0.11 -1.08
C PHE A 276 6.67 -1.09 -1.82
N ASP A 277 6.31 -1.29 -3.08
CA ASP A 277 6.80 -2.40 -3.91
C ASP A 277 8.33 -2.37 -3.99
N ASN A 278 8.95 -1.20 -4.17
CA ASN A 278 10.41 -1.08 -4.23
C ASN A 278 11.08 -1.46 -2.89
N ILE A 279 10.53 -1.00 -1.76
CA ILE A 279 11.04 -1.34 -0.43
C ILE A 279 10.86 -2.83 -0.18
N PHE A 280 9.66 -3.36 -0.39
CA PHE A 280 9.32 -4.76 -0.19
C PHE A 280 10.19 -5.69 -1.04
N ASN A 281 10.30 -5.42 -2.35
CA ASN A 281 11.13 -6.22 -3.26
C ASN A 281 12.61 -6.22 -2.85
N THR A 282 13.09 -5.10 -2.28
CA THR A 282 14.48 -4.97 -1.82
C THR A 282 14.71 -5.71 -0.51
N VAL A 283 13.82 -5.55 0.48
CA VAL A 283 13.90 -6.24 1.78
C VAL A 283 13.76 -7.75 1.64
N MET A 284 12.86 -8.20 0.76
CA MET A 284 12.59 -9.63 0.52
C MET A 284 13.56 -10.26 -0.50
N ASP A 285 14.53 -9.50 -1.01
CA ASP A 285 15.50 -9.93 -2.04
C ASP A 285 14.83 -10.70 -3.19
N ILE A 286 13.76 -10.14 -3.75
CA ILE A 286 13.02 -10.78 -4.84
C ILE A 286 13.87 -10.71 -6.10
N LYS A 287 14.29 -11.88 -6.61
CA LYS A 287 15.17 -12.00 -7.78
C LYS A 287 14.58 -11.24 -8.97
N GLY A 288 15.36 -10.33 -9.54
CA GLY A 288 14.98 -9.50 -10.68
C GLY A 288 14.11 -8.27 -10.35
N LYS A 289 13.60 -8.14 -9.11
CA LYS A 289 12.81 -6.99 -8.68
C LYS A 289 13.50 -6.10 -7.64
N SER A 290 14.42 -6.66 -6.85
CA SER A 290 15.21 -5.90 -5.87
C SER A 290 15.96 -4.74 -6.54
N LYS A 291 15.93 -3.56 -5.89
CA LYS A 291 16.74 -2.41 -6.31
C LYS A 291 18.16 -2.47 -5.76
N ASP A 292 18.41 -3.37 -4.82
CA ASP A 292 19.74 -3.65 -4.31
C ASP A 292 20.46 -4.65 -5.22
N ASN A 293 21.41 -4.14 -6.00
CA ASN A 293 22.21 -4.93 -6.92
C ASN A 293 23.67 -4.43 -6.91
N LEU A 294 24.56 -5.19 -7.55
CA LEU A 294 25.99 -4.90 -7.54
C LEU A 294 26.32 -3.49 -8.07
N ASN A 295 25.61 -3.02 -9.10
CA ASN A 295 25.82 -1.68 -9.64
C ASN A 295 25.37 -0.61 -8.64
N ALA A 296 24.21 -0.79 -8.00
CA ALA A 296 23.72 0.10 -6.96
C ALA A 296 24.69 0.18 -5.77
N ARG A 297 25.29 -0.94 -5.35
CA ARG A 297 26.31 -0.98 -4.27
C ARG A 297 27.59 -0.24 -4.65
N LYS A 298 28.06 -0.38 -5.90
CA LYS A 298 29.21 0.38 -6.43
C LYS A 298 28.90 1.89 -6.49
N ASP A 299 27.69 2.25 -6.92
CA ASP A 299 27.26 3.66 -6.93
C ASP A 299 27.18 4.23 -5.51
N LEU A 300 26.63 3.48 -4.55
CA LEU A 300 26.57 3.91 -3.14
C LEU A 300 27.95 4.17 -2.54
N LYS A 301 28.96 3.35 -2.88
CA LYS A 301 30.36 3.58 -2.50
C LYS A 301 30.89 4.92 -3.01
N ASN A 302 30.53 5.30 -4.23
CA ASN A 302 31.00 6.54 -4.83
C ASN A 302 30.26 7.76 -4.27
N ILE A 303 28.99 7.61 -3.91
CA ILE A 303 28.10 8.73 -3.56
C ILE A 303 28.03 8.97 -2.05
N CYS A 304 28.06 7.93 -1.22
CA CYS A 304 27.76 7.99 0.21
C CYS A 304 29.00 7.72 1.08
N ASN A 305 29.02 8.23 2.32
CA ASN A 305 30.07 7.94 3.30
C ASN A 305 29.62 6.85 4.29
N ARG A 306 29.19 5.70 3.77
CA ARG A 306 28.57 4.62 4.53
C ARG A 306 29.16 3.27 4.10
N SER A 307 30.30 2.92 4.67
CA SER A 307 31.06 1.70 4.32
C SER A 307 30.24 0.42 4.50
N GLU A 308 29.28 0.42 5.41
CA GLU A 308 28.34 -0.67 5.64
C GLU A 308 27.43 -0.92 4.42
N LEU A 309 27.14 0.11 3.61
CA LEU A 309 26.35 -0.01 2.39
C LEU A 309 27.19 -0.46 1.19
N GLU A 310 28.52 -0.40 1.27
CA GLU A 310 29.44 -0.84 0.22
C GLU A 310 29.58 -2.36 0.18
N ARG A 311 29.32 -3.03 1.31
CA ARG A 311 29.49 -4.48 1.44
C ARG A 311 28.48 -5.21 0.57
N ILE A 312 29.01 -6.11 -0.26
CA ILE A 312 28.23 -7.18 -0.88
C ILE A 312 27.88 -8.11 0.27
N TYR A 313 26.68 -7.97 0.84
CA TYR A 313 26.16 -9.01 1.73
C TYR A 313 25.99 -10.27 0.86
N ARG A 314 26.93 -11.22 0.98
CA ARG A 314 26.54 -12.62 0.86
C ARG A 314 25.75 -12.89 2.12
N TRP A 315 24.47 -13.23 1.97
CA TRP A 315 23.76 -13.87 3.06
C TRP A 315 24.56 -15.12 3.44
N ASP A 316 25.17 -15.11 4.63
CA ASP A 316 25.90 -16.29 5.13
C ASP A 316 24.95 -17.47 5.37
N TYR A 317 23.66 -17.20 5.53
CA TYR A 317 22.62 -18.22 5.53
C TYR A 317 22.10 -18.49 4.12
N PRO A 318 22.02 -19.75 3.68
CA PRO A 318 21.41 -20.08 2.41
C PRO A 318 20.00 -19.49 2.32
N LYS A 319 19.72 -18.72 1.26
CA LYS A 319 18.43 -18.06 1.00
C LYS A 319 17.21 -18.98 1.19
N ASN A 320 17.40 -20.27 0.94
CA ASN A 320 16.40 -21.32 1.13
C ASN A 320 16.03 -21.53 2.60
N GLU A 321 16.97 -21.31 3.52
CA GLU A 321 16.81 -21.52 4.95
C GLU A 321 16.01 -20.39 5.60
N VAL A 322 16.29 -19.14 5.23
CA VAL A 322 15.49 -17.97 5.66
C VAL A 322 14.06 -18.09 5.14
N ARG A 323 13.90 -18.45 3.86
CA ARG A 323 12.59 -18.71 3.27
C ARG A 323 11.87 -19.84 3.98
N HIS A 324 12.58 -20.93 4.29
CA HIS A 324 12.04 -22.05 5.04
C HIS A 324 11.54 -21.61 6.43
N PHE A 325 12.32 -20.82 7.17
CA PHE A 325 11.89 -20.33 8.48
C PHE A 325 10.71 -19.36 8.36
N PHE A 326 10.74 -18.44 7.41
CA PHE A 326 9.62 -17.53 7.16
C PHE A 326 8.35 -18.31 6.82
N ASP A 327 8.39 -19.22 5.84
CA ASP A 327 7.24 -20.03 5.43
C ASP A 327 6.72 -20.88 6.59
N LYS A 328 7.62 -21.42 7.43
CA LYS A 328 7.27 -22.17 8.65
C LYS A 328 6.54 -21.30 9.67
N TYR A 329 7.03 -20.10 9.98
CA TYR A 329 6.40 -19.20 10.94
C TYR A 329 5.11 -18.58 10.39
N ALA A 330 5.10 -18.18 9.12
CA ALA A 330 3.93 -17.65 8.43
C ALA A 330 2.81 -18.71 8.36
N SER A 331 3.13 -19.96 8.01
CA SER A 331 2.16 -21.06 8.01
C SER A 331 1.55 -21.30 9.39
N LYS A 332 2.36 -21.29 10.45
CA LYS A 332 1.86 -21.41 11.84
C LYS A 332 0.96 -20.25 12.21
N TRP A 333 1.36 -19.03 11.89
CA TRP A 333 0.59 -17.83 12.20
C TRP A 333 -0.74 -17.79 11.44
N LEU A 334 -0.72 -18.06 10.13
CA LEU A 334 -1.90 -18.13 9.28
C LEU A 334 -2.85 -19.22 9.77
N SER A 335 -2.35 -20.42 10.06
CA SER A 335 -3.16 -21.52 10.61
C SER A 335 -3.87 -21.11 11.89
N LYS A 336 -3.17 -20.42 12.80
CA LYS A 336 -3.77 -19.89 14.04
C LYS A 336 -4.86 -18.87 13.74
N LYS A 337 -4.59 -17.93 12.83
CA LYS A 337 -5.53 -16.85 12.48
C LYS A 337 -6.77 -17.33 11.75
N PHE A 338 -6.63 -18.29 10.83
CA PHE A 338 -7.78 -18.92 10.19
C PHE A 338 -8.61 -19.76 11.15
N ASN A 339 -7.97 -20.44 12.12
CA ASN A 339 -8.71 -21.16 13.15
C ASN A 339 -9.52 -20.20 14.03
N GLU A 340 -8.91 -19.10 14.47
CA GLU A 340 -9.58 -18.03 15.22
C GLU A 340 -10.79 -17.50 14.44
N ALA A 341 -10.58 -17.06 13.20
CA ALA A 341 -11.63 -16.53 12.33
C ALA A 341 -12.78 -17.51 12.11
N ARG A 342 -12.48 -18.81 11.91
CA ARG A 342 -13.48 -19.87 11.75
C ARG A 342 -14.28 -20.13 13.02
N THR A 343 -13.64 -20.10 14.19
CA THR A 343 -14.33 -20.35 15.47
C THR A 343 -15.18 -19.17 15.93
N THR A 344 -14.75 -17.94 15.67
CA THR A 344 -15.49 -16.74 16.08
C THR A 344 -16.47 -16.26 15.02
N ASN A 345 -16.40 -16.81 13.80
CA ASN A 345 -17.14 -16.37 12.62
C ASN A 345 -16.99 -14.85 12.35
N LYS A 346 -15.80 -14.30 12.61
CA LYS A 346 -15.49 -12.88 12.42
C LYS A 346 -14.47 -12.72 11.30
N GLN A 347 -14.80 -11.90 10.31
CA GLN A 347 -13.91 -11.59 9.19
C GLN A 347 -12.73 -10.72 9.68
N PRO A 348 -11.48 -11.14 9.47
CA PRO A 348 -10.31 -10.30 9.70
C PRO A 348 -10.22 -9.17 8.66
N ILE A 349 -9.76 -7.99 9.10
CA ILE A 349 -9.64 -6.77 8.26
C ILE A 349 -8.76 -6.99 7.01
N TRP A 350 -7.78 -7.90 7.08
CA TRP A 350 -6.85 -8.20 5.99
C TRP A 350 -7.37 -9.23 4.98
N ILE A 351 -8.59 -9.76 5.16
CA ILE A 351 -9.25 -10.66 4.19
C ILE A 351 -10.31 -9.87 3.43
N ALA A 352 -10.21 -9.84 2.10
CA ALA A 352 -11.20 -9.23 1.22
C ALA A 352 -12.56 -9.99 1.28
N ASN A 353 -13.66 -9.27 1.03
CA ASN A 353 -15.02 -9.79 1.21
C ASN A 353 -15.34 -11.02 0.32
N ASP A 354 -14.85 -11.03 -0.91
CA ASP A 354 -15.00 -12.12 -1.88
C ASP A 354 -14.26 -13.39 -1.45
N VAL A 355 -13.05 -13.22 -0.89
CA VAL A 355 -12.24 -14.30 -0.33
C VAL A 355 -12.89 -14.86 0.92
N TRP A 356 -13.42 -13.99 1.80
CA TRP A 356 -14.14 -14.41 3.01
C TRP A 356 -15.37 -15.26 2.69
N ALA A 357 -16.20 -14.82 1.73
CA ALA A 357 -17.36 -15.59 1.27
C ALA A 357 -16.96 -16.98 0.72
N SER A 358 -15.83 -17.06 0.03
CA SER A 358 -15.31 -18.33 -0.49
C SER A 358 -14.78 -19.25 0.62
N LEU A 359 -14.14 -18.68 1.66
CA LEU A 359 -13.69 -19.43 2.83
C LEU A 359 -14.85 -20.00 3.66
N LEU A 360 -15.94 -19.23 3.83
CA LEU A 360 -17.14 -19.71 4.52
C LEU A 360 -17.74 -20.93 3.81
N ARG A 361 -17.92 -20.86 2.48
CA ARG A 361 -18.40 -22.00 1.67
C ARG A 361 -17.50 -23.22 1.80
N TYR A 362 -16.19 -23.04 1.77
CA TYR A 362 -15.22 -24.12 1.95
C TYR A 362 -15.32 -24.75 3.35
N TRP A 363 -15.45 -23.93 4.39
CA TRP A 363 -15.53 -24.42 5.77
C TRP A 363 -16.82 -25.19 6.07
N GLU A 364 -17.93 -24.81 5.44
CA GLU A 364 -19.22 -25.45 5.61
C GLU A 364 -19.30 -26.84 4.96
N HIS A 365 -18.72 -26.99 3.76
CA HIS A 365 -18.82 -28.22 2.99
C HIS A 365 -17.57 -29.10 3.09
N GLU A 366 -16.50 -28.72 2.37
CA GLU A 366 -15.27 -29.51 2.20
C GLU A 366 -14.58 -29.81 3.53
N PHE A 367 -14.36 -28.77 4.34
CA PHE A 367 -13.69 -28.91 5.63
C PHE A 367 -14.51 -29.74 6.61
N ARG A 368 -15.82 -29.51 6.68
CA ARG A 368 -16.72 -30.22 7.60
C ARG A 368 -16.77 -31.71 7.26
N LYS A 369 -16.85 -32.07 5.98
CA LYS A 369 -16.78 -33.45 5.49
C LYS A 369 -15.46 -34.13 5.85
N LYS A 370 -14.31 -33.44 5.65
CA LYS A 370 -13.00 -33.96 6.07
C LYS A 370 -12.89 -34.10 7.59
N SER A 371 -13.45 -33.16 8.35
CA SER A 371 -13.46 -33.20 9.82
C SER A 371 -14.30 -34.34 10.37
N THR A 372 -15.48 -34.60 9.81
CA THR A 372 -16.33 -35.73 10.21
C THR A 372 -15.71 -37.06 9.83
N GLN A 373 -15.13 -37.20 8.63
CA GLN A 373 -14.40 -38.39 8.23
C GLN A 373 -13.20 -38.66 9.16
N ASN A 374 -12.40 -37.64 9.47
CA ASN A 374 -11.27 -37.79 10.39
C ASN A 374 -11.72 -38.12 11.81
N LYS A 375 -12.91 -37.68 12.23
CA LYS A 375 -13.51 -38.07 13.51
C LYS A 375 -13.95 -39.54 13.49
N ALA A 376 -14.57 -40.00 12.39
CA ALA A 376 -14.96 -41.39 12.21
C ALA A 376 -13.74 -42.34 12.13
N ASN A 377 -12.69 -41.96 11.39
CA ASN A 377 -11.44 -42.73 11.30
C ASN A 377 -10.76 -42.89 12.68
N ARG A 378 -10.85 -41.88 13.56
CA ARG A 378 -10.35 -41.97 14.94
C ARG A 378 -11.19 -42.90 15.83
N LEU A 379 -12.47 -43.11 15.50
CA LEU A 379 -13.38 -43.97 16.25
C LEU A 379 -13.40 -45.43 15.73
N ALA A 380 -12.95 -45.67 14.50
CA ALA A 380 -13.05 -46.95 13.80
C ALA A 380 -11.89 -47.93 14.05
N ASN A 381 -10.89 -47.59 14.86
CA ASN A 381 -9.72 -48.45 15.13
C ASN A 381 -9.61 -48.79 16.64
N PRO A 382 -10.20 -49.91 17.10
CA PRO A 382 -10.25 -50.28 18.53
C PRO A 382 -8.86 -50.47 19.15
N ALA A 383 -7.85 -50.86 18.36
CA ALA A 383 -6.48 -51.03 18.84
C ALA A 383 -5.79 -49.71 19.21
N MET A 384 -6.26 -48.56 18.68
CA MET A 384 -5.80 -47.23 19.08
C MET A 384 -6.73 -46.55 20.11
N ALA A 385 -7.87 -47.16 20.46
CA ALA A 385 -8.87 -46.59 21.35
C ALA A 385 -8.64 -46.89 22.84
N ASN A 386 -7.70 -47.79 23.18
CA ASN A 386 -7.63 -48.36 24.53
C ASN A 386 -6.77 -47.61 25.56
N THR A 387 -6.10 -46.52 25.20
CA THR A 387 -5.53 -45.60 26.20
C THR A 387 -5.44 -44.17 25.66
N ILE A 388 -6.27 -43.25 26.18
CA ILE A 388 -6.20 -41.83 25.79
C ILE A 388 -5.31 -41.09 26.79
N TYR A 389 -4.10 -40.71 26.37
CA TYR A 389 -3.25 -39.80 27.13
C TYR A 389 -3.93 -38.43 27.24
N ARG A 390 -4.20 -37.99 28.47
CA ARG A 390 -4.93 -36.75 28.80
C ARG A 390 -4.06 -35.71 29.49
N GLY A 391 -2.76 -35.96 29.61
CA GLY A 391 -1.78 -35.02 30.16
C GLY A 391 -1.54 -33.76 29.32
N GLY A 392 -2.13 -33.64 28.12
CA GLY A 392 -1.86 -32.52 27.22
C GLY A 392 -0.44 -32.56 26.63
N SER A 393 0.05 -31.44 26.08
CA SER A 393 1.35 -31.39 25.37
C SER A 393 2.58 -31.32 26.29
N TYR A 394 2.46 -31.66 27.57
CA TYR A 394 3.55 -31.63 28.54
C TYR A 394 4.33 -32.96 28.54
N SER A 395 5.65 -32.88 28.74
CA SER A 395 6.48 -34.06 28.94
C SER A 395 6.20 -34.70 30.31
N MET A 396 6.50 -35.99 30.46
CA MET A 396 6.30 -36.70 31.74
C MET A 396 7.12 -36.08 32.89
N GLY A 397 8.30 -35.53 32.60
CA GLY A 397 9.12 -34.81 33.58
C GLY A 397 8.51 -33.46 34.00
N GLU A 398 7.80 -32.79 33.09
CA GLU A 398 7.07 -31.56 33.39
C GLU A 398 5.83 -31.86 34.26
N HIS A 399 5.13 -32.97 33.97
CA HIS A 399 4.02 -33.44 34.81
C HIS A 399 4.47 -33.80 36.21
N LYS A 400 5.58 -34.54 36.33
CA LYS A 400 6.21 -34.85 37.61
C LYS A 400 6.46 -33.58 38.44
N ARG A 401 7.15 -32.58 37.85
CA ARG A 401 7.46 -31.32 38.54
C ARG A 401 6.20 -30.59 39.02
N LYS A 402 5.15 -30.55 38.19
CA LYS A 402 3.88 -29.91 38.57
C LYS A 402 3.14 -30.66 39.68
N LEU A 403 3.14 -31.99 39.63
CA LEU A 403 2.50 -32.82 40.64
C LEU A 403 3.22 -32.74 41.99
N GLU A 404 4.56 -32.75 41.97
CA GLU A 404 5.39 -32.59 43.18
C GLU A 404 5.25 -31.21 43.81
N ALA A 405 5.16 -30.17 42.99
CA ALA A 405 4.87 -28.82 43.47
C ALA A 405 3.48 -28.71 44.12
N HIS A 406 2.50 -29.49 43.65
CA HIS A 406 1.15 -29.49 44.22
C HIS A 406 1.05 -30.34 45.50
N LEU A 407 1.72 -31.51 45.54
CA LEU A 407 1.70 -32.42 46.69
C LEU A 407 2.69 -32.00 47.79
N GLY A 408 3.66 -31.14 47.50
CA GLY A 408 4.71 -30.72 48.43
C GLY A 408 5.70 -31.85 48.78
N ARG A 409 5.62 -32.99 48.10
CA ARG A 409 6.49 -34.16 48.29
C ARG A 409 6.85 -34.79 46.94
N PRO A 410 7.92 -35.61 46.89
CA PRO A 410 8.20 -36.44 45.72
C PRO A 410 6.99 -37.30 45.35
N SER A 411 6.69 -37.34 44.05
CA SER A 411 5.54 -38.03 43.50
C SER A 411 5.93 -39.46 43.13
N GLN A 412 5.03 -40.41 43.43
CA GLN A 412 5.24 -41.78 43.02
C GLN A 412 4.91 -41.95 41.53
N ARG A 413 5.55 -42.93 40.88
CA ARG A 413 5.42 -43.14 39.43
C ARG A 413 3.96 -43.36 38.99
N MET A 414 3.17 -44.03 39.84
CA MET A 414 1.74 -44.25 39.58
C MET A 414 0.87 -43.02 39.78
N GLU A 415 1.26 -42.07 40.64
CA GLU A 415 0.53 -40.82 40.80
C GLU A 415 0.67 -39.95 39.54
N ILE A 416 1.87 -39.93 38.96
CA ILE A 416 2.13 -39.26 37.68
C ILE A 416 1.34 -39.95 36.56
N PHE A 417 1.36 -41.28 36.51
CA PHE A 417 0.61 -42.04 35.51
C PHE A 417 -0.90 -41.81 35.64
N ALA A 418 -1.46 -41.89 36.85
CA ALA A 418 -2.86 -41.61 37.12
C ALA A 418 -3.26 -40.20 36.69
N SER A 419 -2.43 -39.18 36.93
CA SER A 419 -2.69 -37.79 36.52
C SER A 419 -2.80 -37.62 34.99
N CYS A 420 -2.12 -38.48 34.24
CA CYS A 420 -2.07 -38.45 32.78
C CYS A 420 -3.17 -39.28 32.11
N TYR A 421 -3.73 -40.26 32.81
CA TYR A 421 -4.61 -41.29 32.21
C TYR A 421 -5.95 -41.48 32.93
N LYS A 422 -6.21 -40.79 34.05
CA LYS A 422 -7.56 -40.70 34.64
C LYS A 422 -8.34 -39.51 34.07
N LYS A 423 -9.65 -39.69 33.94
CA LYS A 423 -10.57 -38.62 33.56
C LYS A 423 -10.76 -37.67 34.74
N LYS A 424 -10.72 -36.34 34.49
CA LYS A 424 -10.85 -35.32 35.54
C LYS A 424 -12.26 -35.19 36.14
N ILE A 425 -13.27 -35.70 35.45
CA ILE A 425 -14.68 -35.50 35.82
C ILE A 425 -15.15 -36.58 36.80
N ASP A 426 -14.80 -37.83 36.54
CA ASP A 426 -15.28 -39.03 37.23
C ASP A 426 -14.15 -39.86 37.87
N GLY A 427 -12.88 -39.52 37.63
CA GLY A 427 -11.73 -40.21 38.23
C GLY A 427 -11.46 -41.62 37.68
N CYS A 428 -12.31 -42.12 36.78
CA CYS A 428 -12.15 -43.43 36.14
C CYS A 428 -10.98 -43.43 35.14
N TRP A 429 -10.41 -44.63 34.92
CA TRP A 429 -9.36 -44.83 33.93
C TRP A 429 -9.85 -44.55 32.51
N SER A 430 -8.99 -43.97 31.69
CA SER A 430 -9.32 -43.58 30.31
C SER A 430 -9.42 -44.75 29.32
N GLY A 431 -9.14 -45.97 29.76
CA GLY A 431 -9.28 -47.22 29.00
C GLY A 431 -8.82 -48.44 29.82
N SER A 432 -9.23 -49.64 29.40
CA SER A 432 -8.98 -50.92 30.10
C SER A 432 -7.49 -51.25 30.24
N GLN A 433 -6.65 -50.78 29.32
CA GLN A 433 -5.22 -51.03 29.35
C GLN A 433 -4.49 -50.18 30.41
N ALA A 434 -4.99 -48.98 30.72
CA ALA A 434 -4.44 -48.19 31.84
C ALA A 434 -4.78 -48.80 33.20
N GLU A 435 -5.94 -49.48 33.28
CA GLU A 435 -6.38 -50.24 34.46
C GLU A 435 -5.52 -51.49 34.64
N GLU A 436 -5.35 -52.30 33.58
CA GLU A 436 -4.50 -53.50 33.58
C GLU A 436 -3.02 -53.20 33.91
N VAL A 437 -2.46 -52.12 33.36
CA VAL A 437 -1.08 -51.67 33.69
C VAL A 437 -0.96 -51.26 35.16
N THR A 438 -2.02 -50.69 35.75
CA THR A 438 -2.02 -50.31 37.17
C THR A 438 -2.09 -51.53 38.06
N GLU A 439 -2.99 -52.47 37.76
CA GLU A 439 -3.14 -53.73 38.49
C GLU A 439 -1.84 -54.56 38.43
N THR A 440 -1.26 -54.72 37.24
CA THR A 440 0.00 -55.43 37.05
C THR A 440 1.14 -54.78 37.84
N TYR A 441 1.21 -53.44 37.86
CA TYR A 441 2.23 -52.72 38.60
C TYR A 441 2.04 -52.86 40.12
N GLN A 442 0.81 -52.90 40.62
CA GLN A 442 0.52 -53.16 42.04
C GLN A 442 0.92 -54.58 42.44
N MET A 443 0.59 -55.59 41.62
CA MET A 443 1.02 -56.98 41.85
C MET A 443 2.55 -57.09 41.92
N MET A 444 3.29 -56.43 41.03
CA MET A 444 4.75 -56.41 41.04
C MET A 444 5.35 -55.75 42.30
N LEU A 445 4.66 -54.77 42.87
CA LEU A 445 5.07 -54.14 44.13
C LEU A 445 4.82 -55.06 45.33
N GLU A 446 3.69 -55.77 45.34
CA GLU A 446 3.33 -56.74 46.37
C GLU A 446 4.25 -57.98 46.36
N GLU A 447 4.61 -58.50 45.19
CA GLU A 447 5.63 -59.55 45.04
C GLU A 447 7.01 -59.12 45.55
N ARG A 448 7.42 -57.87 45.27
CA ARG A 448 8.67 -57.34 45.80
C ARG A 448 8.66 -57.14 47.31
N ALA A 449 7.52 -56.75 47.88
CA ALA A 449 7.38 -56.56 49.32
C ALA A 449 7.37 -57.91 50.06
N SER A 450 6.77 -58.94 49.49
CA SER A 450 6.76 -60.31 50.05
C SER A 450 8.13 -60.99 49.99
N GLN A 451 8.96 -60.69 48.98
CA GLN A 451 10.37 -61.11 48.91
C GLN A 451 11.30 -60.37 49.89
N GLN A 452 10.83 -59.33 50.60
CA GLN A 452 11.61 -58.53 51.55
C GLN A 452 11.22 -58.74 53.03
N THR A 453 10.64 -59.89 53.38
CA THR A 453 10.46 -60.29 54.79
C THR A 453 11.72 -61.00 55.34
N PRO A 454 12.16 -60.72 56.57
CA PRO A 454 13.49 -61.11 57.05
C PRO A 454 13.58 -62.61 57.39
N HIS A 455 14.51 -63.33 56.77
CA HIS A 455 15.09 -64.53 57.39
C HIS A 455 16.04 -64.10 58.51
N GLY A 456 15.50 -64.03 59.72
CA GLY A 456 16.26 -64.16 60.96
C GLY A 456 15.74 -65.38 61.74
N GLY A 457 16.62 -66.32 62.06
CA GLY A 457 16.35 -67.41 63.01
C GLY A 457 16.89 -68.77 62.58
N GLY A 458 18.13 -69.06 62.98
CA GLY A 458 18.83 -70.33 62.82
C GLY A 458 20.29 -70.19 63.22
#